data_AF-A0A9N9AC50-F1
#
_entry.id   AF-A0A9N9AC50-F1
#
_cell.length_a   1.000
_cell.length_b   1.000
_cell.length_c   1.000
_cell.angle_alpha   90.00
_cell.angle_beta   90.00
_cell.angle_gamma   90.00
#
_symmetry.space_group_name_H-M   'P 1'
#
loop_
_entity.id
_entity.type
_entity.pdbx_description
1 polymer ?
#
loop_
_entity_poly.entity_id
_entity_poly.type
_entity_poly.pdbx_seq_one_letter_code
_entity_poly.pdbx_strand_id
1 'polypeptide(L)'
;MKLAENLKAKDHYLPEDIHASLENLAINGELTFEEIPTIKTIKGWIGRYSANFKKDASEKALSKNNTVITMFDRTIGRRDIREEKMLGEENIGERNSRKKKG
;
A
#
# COMPACT_ATOMS: atom_id res chain seq x y z
N MET A 1 -15.57 -6.70 3.82
CA MET A 1 -14.27 -7.28 4.23
C MET A 1 -14.29 -7.42 5.75
N LYS A 2 -14.28 -8.65 6.29
CA LYS A 2 -14.18 -8.88 7.73
C LYS A 2 -12.73 -8.66 8.14
N LEU A 3 -12.50 -7.70 9.04
CA LEU A 3 -11.20 -7.41 9.63
C LEU A 3 -10.79 -8.56 10.56
N ALA A 4 -9.51 -8.93 10.45
CA ALA A 4 -8.77 -9.95 11.20
C ALA A 4 -9.51 -10.52 12.42
N GLU A 5 -9.83 -11.82 12.35
CA GLU A 5 -10.14 -12.60 13.54
C GLU A 5 -9.00 -12.39 14.55
N ASN A 6 -9.39 -11.88 15.72
CA ASN A 6 -8.58 -11.85 16.92
C ASN A 6 -8.31 -13.31 17.30
N LEU A 7 -7.25 -13.90 16.70
CA LEU A 7 -6.74 -15.22 17.07
C LEU A 7 -6.60 -15.21 18.59
N LYS A 8 -7.34 -16.09 19.27
CA LYS A 8 -7.27 -16.12 20.73
C LYS A 8 -5.82 -16.46 21.08
N ALA A 9 -5.33 -16.01 22.24
CA ALA A 9 -3.97 -16.37 22.70
C ALA A 9 -3.69 -17.88 22.67
N LYS A 10 -4.75 -18.70 22.71
CA LYS A 10 -4.74 -20.15 22.60
C LYS A 10 -4.42 -20.71 21.20
N ASP A 11 -4.58 -19.90 20.16
CA ASP A 11 -4.33 -20.27 18.76
C ASP A 11 -2.88 -19.92 18.33
N HIS A 12 -2.12 -19.25 19.20
CA HIS A 12 -0.71 -19.02 19.00
C HIS A 12 0.09 -20.26 19.42
N TYR A 13 0.72 -20.90 18.44
CA TYR A 13 1.76 -21.88 18.74
C TYR A 13 2.90 -21.21 19.51
N LEU A 14 3.16 -21.68 20.73
CA LEU A 14 4.32 -21.26 21.47
C LEU A 14 5.58 -21.90 20.85
N PRO A 15 6.74 -21.25 20.93
CA PRO A 15 8.02 -21.83 20.50
C PRO A 15 8.28 -23.22 21.10
N GLU A 16 7.82 -23.43 22.33
CA GLU A 16 7.90 -24.68 23.07
C GLU A 16 7.01 -25.77 22.43
N ASP A 17 5.79 -25.43 21.99
CA ASP A 17 4.88 -26.37 21.32
C ASP A 17 5.41 -26.81 19.95
N ILE A 18 6.04 -25.87 19.23
CA ILE A 18 6.70 -26.16 17.95
C ILE A 18 7.87 -27.12 18.18
N HIS A 19 8.70 -26.85 19.20
CA HIS A 19 9.82 -27.72 19.54
C HIS A 19 9.36 -29.13 19.87
N ALA A 20 8.37 -29.26 20.75
CA ALA A 20 7.79 -30.56 21.12
C ALA A 20 7.22 -31.31 19.92
N SER A 21 6.60 -30.59 18.97
CA SER A 21 6.10 -31.19 17.72
C SER A 21 7.24 -31.74 16.86
N LEU A 22 8.36 -31.02 16.77
CA LEU A 22 9.55 -31.47 16.03
C LEU A 22 10.22 -32.67 16.72
N GLU A 23 10.28 -32.69 18.05
CA GLU A 23 10.78 -33.84 18.81
C GLU A 23 9.93 -35.09 18.59
N ASN A 24 8.60 -34.97 18.57
CA ASN A 24 7.72 -36.09 18.25
C ASN A 24 7.98 -36.65 16.85
N LEU A 25 8.26 -35.80 15.86
CA LEU A 25 8.61 -36.25 14.51
C LEU A 25 9.95 -37.00 14.49
N ALA A 26 10.94 -36.55 15.28
CA ALA A 26 12.20 -37.29 15.40
C ALA A 26 12.04 -38.63 16.15
N ILE A 27 11.19 -38.67 17.18
CA ILE A 27 10.82 -39.93 17.85
C ILE A 27 10.18 -40.91 16.86
N ASN A 28 9.34 -40.42 15.94
CA ASN A 28 8.72 -41.22 14.89
C ASN A 28 9.69 -41.61 13.76
N GLY A 29 10.93 -41.12 13.79
CA GLY A 29 11.93 -41.36 12.74
C GLY A 29 11.68 -40.58 11.44
N GLU A 30 10.81 -39.58 11.46
CA GLU A 30 10.55 -38.69 10.31
C GLU A 30 11.62 -37.61 10.18
N LEU A 31 12.32 -37.31 11.29
CA LEU A 31 13.39 -36.33 11.40
C LEU A 31 14.53 -36.90 12.24
N THR A 32 15.72 -36.29 12.12
CA THR A 32 16.83 -36.57 13.04
C THR A 32 16.87 -35.52 14.15
N PHE A 33 17.32 -35.91 15.35
CA PHE A 33 17.40 -34.97 16.48
C PHE A 33 18.43 -33.87 16.24
N GLU A 34 19.46 -34.15 15.44
CA GLU A 34 20.50 -33.20 15.03
C GLU A 34 19.94 -32.04 14.18
N GLU A 35 18.83 -32.29 13.48
CA GLU A 35 18.16 -31.29 12.64
C GLU A 35 17.17 -30.42 13.43
N ILE A 36 16.84 -30.79 14.67
CA ILE A 36 15.89 -30.04 15.49
C ILE A 36 16.54 -28.74 15.98
N PRO A 37 16.01 -27.57 15.62
CA PRO A 37 16.51 -26.30 16.09
C PRO A 37 16.12 -26.10 17.57
N THR A 38 17.02 -25.49 18.34
CA THR A 38 16.70 -25.11 19.72
C THR A 38 15.50 -24.16 19.79
N ILE A 39 14.81 -24.14 20.93
CA ILE A 39 13.72 -23.18 21.23
C ILE A 39 14.17 -21.73 20.99
N LYS A 40 15.42 -21.38 21.32
CA LYS A 40 15.99 -20.05 21.07
C LYS A 40 16.02 -19.71 19.57
N THR A 41 16.41 -20.68 18.74
CA THR A 41 16.41 -20.54 17.28
C THR A 41 15.00 -20.35 16.75
N ILE A 42 14.03 -21.12 17.24
CA ILE A 42 12.61 -21.01 16.87
C ILE A 42 12.08 -19.61 17.21
N LYS A 43 12.34 -19.11 18.43
CA LYS A 43 12.01 -17.73 18.84
C LYS A 43 12.59 -16.70 17.88
N GLY A 44 13.86 -16.88 17.48
CA GLY A 44 14.54 -16.02 16.52
C GLY A 44 13.91 -16.04 15.11
N TRP A 45 13.43 -17.19 14.64
CA TRP A 45 12.71 -17.28 13.37
C TRP A 45 11.35 -16.59 13.43
N ILE A 46 10.56 -16.84 14.48
CA ILE A 46 9.26 -16.19 14.66
C ILE A 46 9.41 -14.66 14.67
N GLY A 47 10.41 -14.14 15.39
CA GLY A 47 10.71 -12.71 15.42
C GLY A 47 11.05 -12.15 14.03
N ARG A 48 11.92 -12.84 13.28
CA ARG A 48 12.31 -12.42 11.92
C ARG A 48 11.14 -12.42 10.95
N TYR A 49 10.36 -13.50 10.90
CA TYR A 49 9.18 -13.57 10.04
C TYR A 49 8.14 -12.51 10.41
N SER A 50 7.92 -12.26 11.69
CA SER A 50 7.00 -11.22 12.15
C SER A 50 7.44 -9.82 11.72
N ALA A 51 8.75 -9.54 11.79
CA ALA A 51 9.31 -8.26 11.36
C ALA A 51 9.18 -8.08 9.84
N ASN A 52 9.55 -9.10 9.05
CA ASN A 52 9.41 -9.06 7.60
C ASN A 52 7.95 -8.91 7.18
N PHE A 53 7.02 -9.62 7.80
CA PHE A 53 5.59 -9.50 7.50
C PHE A 53 5.07 -8.08 7.71
N LYS A 54 5.47 -7.42 8.81
CA LYS A 54 5.10 -6.02 9.08
C LYS A 54 5.69 -5.07 8.04
N LYS A 55 6.94 -5.30 7.63
CA LYS A 55 7.61 -4.51 6.59
C LYS A 55 6.91 -4.68 5.22
N ASP A 56 6.63 -5.90 4.80
CA ASP A 56 5.95 -6.16 3.53
C ASP A 56 4.54 -5.56 3.52
N ALA A 57 3.83 -5.64 4.65
CA ALA A 57 2.51 -5.04 4.79
C ALA A 57 2.56 -3.51 4.68
N SER A 58 3.55 -2.86 5.30
CA SER A 58 3.72 -1.39 5.21
C SER A 58 4.11 -0.94 3.80
N GLU A 59 5.02 -1.66 3.13
CA GLU A 59 5.40 -1.39 1.74
C GLU A 59 4.21 -1.53 0.77
N LYS A 60 3.41 -2.59 0.93
CA LYS A 60 2.18 -2.78 0.15
C LYS A 60 1.16 -1.66 0.40
N ALA A 61 1.01 -1.20 1.65
CA ALA A 61 0.12 -0.08 1.97
C ALA A 61 0.60 1.23 1.33
N LEU A 62 1.91 1.51 1.40
CA LEU A 62 2.51 2.69 0.79
C LEU A 62 2.36 2.70 -0.74
N SER A 63 2.63 1.57 -1.40
CA SER A 63 2.47 1.44 -2.86
C SER A 63 1.02 1.67 -3.33
N LYS A 64 0.04 1.14 -2.59
CA LYS A 64 -1.38 1.40 -2.85
C LYS A 64 -1.72 2.88 -2.73
N ASN A 65 -1.22 3.54 -1.69
CA ASN A 65 -1.46 4.97 -1.48
C ASN A 65 -0.84 5.82 -2.59
N ASN A 66 0.38 5.51 -3.03
CA ASN A 66 1.02 6.23 -4.13
C ASN A 66 0.29 6.04 -5.48
N THR A 67 -0.31 4.87 -5.72
CA THR A 67 -1.14 4.62 -6.91
C THR A 67 -2.41 5.47 -6.90
N VAL A 68 -3.05 5.61 -5.73
CA VAL A 68 -4.25 6.47 -5.59
C VAL A 68 -3.90 7.95 -5.78
N ILE A 69 -2.78 8.41 -5.23
CA ILE A 69 -2.31 9.80 -5.40
C ILE A 69 -2.04 10.11 -6.88
N THR A 70 -1.30 9.24 -7.58
CA THR A 70 -0.99 9.46 -9.01
C THR A 70 -2.22 9.41 -9.92
N MET A 71 -3.23 8.61 -9.59
CA MET A 71 -4.51 8.63 -10.31
C MET A 71 -5.31 9.91 -10.01
N PHE A 72 -5.30 10.40 -8.77
CA PHE A 72 -5.95 11.64 -8.38
C PHE A 72 -5.34 12.85 -9.10
N ASP A 73 -4.00 12.94 -9.15
CA ASP A 73 -3.28 13.99 -9.90
C ASP A 73 -3.61 13.98 -11.40
N ARG A 74 -3.74 12.78 -12.00
CA ARG A 74 -4.09 12.64 -13.41
C ARG A 74 -5.54 13.05 -13.71
N THR A 75 -6.44 12.92 -12.74
CA THR A 75 -7.86 13.34 -12.88
C THR A 75 -8.07 14.83 -12.67
N ILE A 76 -7.23 15.49 -11.87
CA ILE A 76 -7.29 16.95 -11.66
C ILE A 76 -6.53 17.70 -12.78
N GLY A 77 -5.42 17.15 -13.29
CA GLY A 77 -4.62 17.74 -14.37
C GLY A 77 -5.24 17.72 -15.79
N ARG A 78 -6.54 17.45 -15.93
CA ARG A 78 -7.30 17.50 -17.21
C ARG A 78 -8.45 18.50 -17.23
N ARG A 79 -8.50 19.42 -16.26
CA ARG A 79 -9.34 20.62 -16.34
C ARG A 79 -8.42 21.81 -16.18
N ASP A 80 -7.88 22.27 -17.30
CA ASP A 80 -7.61 23.68 -17.61
C ASP A 80 -6.90 23.73 -18.97
N ILE A 81 -7.12 24.81 -19.72
CA ILE A 81 -6.69 25.06 -21.11
C ILE A 81 -7.65 24.49 -22.18
N ARG A 82 -8.91 24.93 -22.19
CA ARG A 82 -9.67 25.06 -23.46
C ARG A 82 -10.81 26.08 -23.50
N GLU A 83 -11.01 26.91 -22.47
CA GLU A 83 -12.14 27.89 -22.48
C GLU A 83 -11.77 29.37 -22.61
N GLU A 84 -10.48 29.77 -22.58
CA GLU A 84 -10.10 31.20 -22.74
C GLU A 84 -9.83 31.66 -24.19
N LYS A 85 -10.38 31.00 -25.22
CA LYS A 85 -10.21 31.41 -26.62
C LYS A 85 -11.52 31.61 -27.40
N MET A 86 -12.63 31.92 -26.72
CA MET A 86 -13.93 32.03 -27.39
C MET A 86 -14.75 33.30 -27.06
N LEU A 87 -14.17 34.37 -26.51
CA LEU A 87 -14.92 35.64 -26.30
C LEU A 87 -14.08 36.94 -26.40
N GLY A 88 -13.05 37.00 -27.24
CA GLY A 88 -12.10 38.13 -27.24
C GLY A 88 -11.81 38.85 -28.55
N GLU A 89 -12.36 38.47 -29.70
CA GLU A 89 -12.00 39.07 -30.98
C GLU A 89 -13.21 39.26 -31.91
N GLU A 90 -13.96 40.35 -31.69
CA GLU A 90 -14.86 41.01 -32.66
C GLU A 90 -15.30 42.31 -31.96
N ASN A 91 -14.88 43.52 -32.30
CA ASN A 91 -14.80 44.15 -33.60
C ASN A 91 -13.84 45.35 -33.50
N ILE A 92 -12.74 45.33 -34.27
CA ILE A 92 -12.09 46.58 -34.68
C ILE A 92 -12.63 46.92 -36.06
N GLY A 93 -13.33 48.05 -36.12
CA GLY A 93 -13.34 48.91 -37.28
C GLY A 93 -14.67 49.03 -37.99
N GLU A 94 -15.41 50.12 -37.70
CA GLU A 94 -16.01 50.85 -38.82
C GLU A 94 -16.34 52.33 -38.57
N ARG A 95 -15.68 53.19 -39.37
CA ARG A 95 -16.14 54.46 -39.97
C ARG A 95 -16.40 55.71 -39.09
N ASN A 96 -15.33 56.51 -39.02
CA ASN A 96 -15.24 57.91 -39.46
C ASN A 96 -16.53 58.72 -39.80
N SER A 97 -16.57 59.93 -39.23
CA SER A 97 -17.00 61.23 -39.82
C SER A 97 -18.44 61.78 -39.63
N ARG A 98 -18.46 63.10 -39.34
CA ARG A 98 -19.56 64.11 -39.29
C ARG A 98 -20.19 64.30 -37.89
N LYS A 99 -20.35 65.49 -37.32
CA LYS A 99 -20.29 66.89 -37.81
C LYS A 99 -20.26 67.84 -36.60
N LYS A 100 -19.38 68.85 -36.66
CA LYS A 100 -19.58 70.29 -36.36
C LYS A 100 -20.62 70.75 -35.31
N LYS A 101 -20.11 71.62 -34.43
CA LYS A 101 -20.63 72.94 -33.96
C LYS A 101 -22.05 73.00 -33.39
N GLY A 102 -22.12 73.57 -32.18
CA GLY A 102 -23.27 74.25 -31.60
C GLY A 102 -22.82 74.90 -30.30
#